data_AF-A0A926WLD8-F1
#
_entry.id   AF-A0A926WLD8-F1
#
_cell.length_a   1.000
_cell.length_b   1.000
_cell.length_c   1.000
_cell.angle_alpha   90.00
_cell.angle_beta   90.00
_cell.angle_gamma   90.00
#
_symmetry.space_group_name_H-M   'P 1'
#
loop_
_entity.id
_entity.type
_entity.pdbx_description
1 polymer ?
#
loop_
_entity_poly.entity_id
_entity_poly.type
_entity_poly.pdbx_seq_one_letter_code
_entity_poly.pdbx_strand_id
1 'polypeptide(L)'
;MQLVERHIIQRNHPHYQEIDQLCFAAKNLYNYANFHIRQNFILAQKYLDYNCLAKQLKSTEPYQALPGKVSQQVLLGLHRNWLSFFAAIKAYTADRSKFLGRPKLPKYKHKEKGRHLLVYTQQAVSKPKMKAGVIHLSQTQIYIPTKVEYVHLNQV
;
A
#
# COMPACT_ATOMS: atom_id res chain seq x y z
N MET A 1 -18.72 7.74 -11.40
CA MET A 1 -18.34 6.31 -11.37
C MET A 1 -17.06 6.17 -12.18
N GLN A 2 -16.01 5.55 -11.64
CA GLN A 2 -14.78 5.28 -12.41
C GLN A 2 -14.90 3.93 -13.11
N LEU A 3 -14.53 3.87 -14.39
CA LEU A 3 -14.50 2.62 -15.15
C LEU A 3 -13.30 1.78 -14.69
N VAL A 4 -13.52 0.49 -14.45
CA VAL A 4 -12.49 -0.44 -13.99
C VAL A 4 -12.46 -1.68 -14.86
N GLU A 5 -11.25 -2.16 -15.17
CA GLU A 5 -11.02 -3.50 -15.71
C GLU A 5 -10.60 -4.43 -14.58
N ARG A 6 -11.16 -5.64 -14.51
CA ARG A 6 -10.90 -6.59 -13.41
C ARG A 6 -10.36 -7.91 -13.94
N HIS A 7 -9.24 -8.32 -13.39
CA HIS A 7 -8.61 -9.62 -13.61
C HIS A 7 -8.66 -10.43 -12.32
N ILE A 8 -9.11 -11.68 -12.39
CA ILE A 8 -9.17 -12.59 -11.24
C ILE A 8 -8.06 -13.63 -11.40
N ILE A 9 -7.04 -13.52 -10.56
CA ILE A 9 -5.90 -14.44 -10.54
C ILE A 9 -6.16 -15.53 -9.50
N GLN A 10 -6.37 -16.76 -9.96
CA GLN A 10 -6.57 -17.93 -9.09
C GLN A 10 -5.23 -18.51 -8.62
N ARG A 11 -5.26 -19.38 -7.59
CA ARG A 11 -4.06 -19.97 -6.98
C ARG A 11 -3.19 -20.79 -7.92
N ASN A 12 -3.80 -21.41 -8.94
CA ASN A 12 -3.13 -22.19 -9.97
C ASN A 12 -2.55 -21.32 -11.11
N HIS A 13 -2.79 -20.00 -11.08
CA HIS A 13 -2.31 -19.10 -12.11
C HIS A 13 -0.79 -18.90 -11.98
N PRO A 14 -0.02 -18.87 -13.09
CA PRO A 14 1.44 -18.72 -13.06
C PRO A 14 1.94 -17.50 -12.25
N HIS A 15 1.23 -16.37 -12.34
CA HIS A 15 1.57 -15.15 -11.59
C HIS A 15 1.15 -15.13 -10.11
N TYR A 16 0.36 -16.10 -9.64
CA TYR A 16 -0.21 -16.04 -8.28
C TYR A 16 0.86 -16.00 -7.21
N GLN A 17 1.88 -16.86 -7.32
CA GLN A 17 2.93 -16.97 -6.31
C GLN A 17 3.74 -15.67 -6.17
N GLU A 18 4.10 -15.04 -7.29
CA GLU A 18 4.82 -13.77 -7.30
C GLU A 18 3.97 -12.64 -6.71
N ILE A 19 2.68 -12.55 -7.08
CA ILE A 19 1.74 -11.59 -6.51
C ILE A 19 1.62 -11.77 -4.98
N ASP A 20 1.52 -13.01 -4.50
CA ASP A 20 1.42 -13.30 -3.07
C ASP A 20 2.68 -12.87 -2.31
N GLN A 21 3.86 -13.14 -2.88
CA GLN A 21 5.16 -12.72 -2.33
C GLN A 21 5.27 -11.19 -2.24
N LEU A 22 4.89 -10.47 -3.29
CA LEU A 22 4.87 -9.01 -3.29
C LEU A 22 3.88 -8.45 -2.25
N CYS A 23 2.69 -9.05 -2.14
CA CYS A 23 1.69 -8.68 -1.12
C CYS A 23 2.21 -8.92 0.30
N PHE A 24 3.03 -9.95 0.50
CA PHE A 24 3.70 -10.22 1.77
C PHE A 24 4.82 -9.20 2.06
N ALA A 25 5.64 -8.85 1.06
CA ALA A 25 6.66 -7.81 1.18
C ALA A 25 6.05 -6.43 1.50
N ALA A 26 4.94 -6.06 0.85
CA ALA A 26 4.20 -4.84 1.16
C ALA A 26 3.65 -4.84 2.59
N LYS A 27 3.23 -6.00 3.10
CA LYS A 27 2.87 -6.15 4.51
C LYS A 27 4.06 -5.95 5.44
N ASN A 28 5.25 -6.43 5.09
CA ASN A 28 6.47 -6.20 5.87
C ASN A 28 6.80 -4.70 5.95
N LEU A 29 6.81 -4.01 4.81
CA LEU A 29 7.02 -2.57 4.77
C LEU A 29 5.97 -1.82 5.60
N TYR A 30 4.68 -2.15 5.44
CA TYR A 30 3.61 -1.55 6.23
C TYR A 30 3.84 -1.72 7.73
N ASN A 31 4.14 -2.93 8.19
CA ASN A 31 4.36 -3.21 9.61
C ASN A 31 5.60 -2.49 10.15
N TYR A 32 6.69 -2.51 9.39
CA TYR A 32 7.95 -1.86 9.76
C TYR A 32 7.78 -0.34 9.85
N ALA A 33 7.16 0.27 8.85
CA ALA A 33 6.83 1.69 8.87
C ALA A 33 5.88 2.06 10.01
N ASN A 34 4.84 1.26 10.23
CA ASN A 34 3.90 1.50 11.33
C ASN A 34 4.56 1.34 12.70
N PHE A 35 5.57 0.47 12.83
CA PHE A 35 6.34 0.35 14.06
C PHE A 35 7.04 1.67 14.40
N HIS A 36 7.76 2.27 13.45
CA HIS A 36 8.42 3.57 13.63
C HIS A 36 7.43 4.67 14.03
N ILE A 37 6.30 4.79 13.33
CA ILE A 37 5.26 5.78 13.68
C ILE A 37 4.73 5.52 15.09
N ARG A 38 4.39 4.27 15.43
CA ARG A 38 3.83 3.93 16.75
C ARG A 38 4.82 4.19 17.88
N GLN A 39 6.09 3.83 17.72
CA GLN A 39 7.12 4.08 18.74
C GLN A 39 7.24 5.57 19.00
N ASN A 40 7.37 6.39 17.95
CA ASN A 40 7.49 7.83 18.11
C ASN A 40 6.21 8.47 18.68
N PHE A 41 5.03 8.00 18.26
CA PHE A 41 3.76 8.52 18.74
C PHE A 41 3.50 8.15 20.20
N ILE A 42 3.77 6.91 20.61
CA ILE A 42 3.51 6.44 21.97
C ILE A 42 4.52 7.03 22.95
N LEU A 43 5.82 7.01 22.60
CA LEU A 43 6.89 7.41 23.51
C LEU A 43 7.14 8.92 23.52
N ALA A 44 7.07 9.58 22.35
CA ALA A 44 7.40 10.99 22.22
C ALA A 44 6.19 11.88 21.89
N GLN A 45 4.98 11.32 21.79
CA GLN A 45 3.75 12.03 21.42
C GLN A 45 3.88 12.80 20.08
N LYS A 46 4.74 12.31 19.18
CA LYS A 46 5.02 12.92 17.88
C LYS A 46 4.64 11.99 16.74
N TYR A 47 3.90 12.54 15.78
CA TYR A 47 3.58 11.83 14.55
C TYR A 47 4.73 11.97 13.55
N LEU A 48 5.19 10.85 12.99
CA LEU A 48 6.10 10.86 11.84
C LEU A 48 5.27 10.95 10.57
N ASP A 49 5.39 12.09 9.88
CA ASP A 49 4.73 12.27 8.59
C ASP A 49 5.33 11.38 7.50
N TYR A 50 4.62 11.32 6.37
CA TYR A 50 5.01 10.52 5.22
C TYR A 50 6.40 10.88 4.68
N ASN A 51 6.75 12.17 4.59
CA ASN A 51 8.00 12.61 3.96
C ASN A 51 9.20 12.20 4.80
N CYS A 52 9.12 12.40 6.12
CA CYS A 52 10.14 11.98 7.06
C CYS A 52 10.33 10.45 7.00
N LEU A 53 9.22 9.71 7.07
CA LEU A 53 9.25 8.25 7.06
C LEU A 53 9.79 7.69 5.73
N ALA A 54 9.35 8.23 4.59
CA ALA A 54 9.84 7.79 3.28
C ALA A 54 11.34 8.02 3.12
N LYS A 55 11.87 9.16 3.60
CA LYS A 55 13.31 9.44 3.59
C LYS A 55 14.08 8.46 4.49
N GLN A 56 13.59 8.20 5.70
CA GLN A 56 14.21 7.30 6.66
C GLN A 56 14.25 5.85 6.17
N LEU A 57 13.17 5.37 5.56
CA LEU A 57 13.03 3.96 5.19
C LEU A 57 13.60 3.62 3.81
N LYS A 58 13.96 4.63 2.98
CA LYS A 58 14.35 4.44 1.58
C LYS A 58 15.44 3.39 1.34
N SER A 59 16.41 3.30 2.25
CA SER A 59 17.55 2.37 2.15
C SER A 59 17.37 1.09 2.98
N THR A 60 16.17 0.84 3.50
CA THR A 60 15.89 -0.34 4.33
C THR A 60 15.42 -1.51 3.46
N GLU A 61 15.74 -2.73 3.88
CA GLU A 61 15.36 -3.95 3.18
C GLU A 61 13.85 -4.01 2.86
N PRO A 62 12.90 -3.74 3.80
CA PRO A 62 11.47 -3.79 3.48
C PRO A 62 11.03 -2.79 2.41
N TYR A 63 11.71 -1.63 2.31
CA TYR A 63 11.40 -0.63 1.30
C TYR A 63 11.94 -1.03 -0.08
N GLN A 64 13.15 -1.59 -0.12
CA GLN A 64 13.84 -2.01 -1.34
C GLN A 64 13.35 -3.35 -1.88
N ALA A 65 12.63 -4.13 -1.07
CA ALA A 65 11.97 -5.37 -1.49
C ALA A 65 10.79 -5.16 -2.47
N LEU A 66 10.46 -3.90 -2.79
CA LEU A 66 9.41 -3.52 -3.73
C LEU A 66 9.92 -2.41 -4.65
N PRO A 67 9.30 -2.23 -5.84
CA PRO A 67 9.58 -1.07 -6.67
C PRO A 67 9.30 0.22 -5.89
N GLY A 68 10.21 1.20 -5.96
CA GLY A 68 10.15 2.39 -5.09
C GLY A 68 8.83 3.15 -5.17
N LYS A 69 8.14 3.18 -6.32
CA LYS A 69 6.81 3.80 -6.47
C LYS A 69 5.72 3.03 -5.71
N VAL A 70 5.82 1.70 -5.66
CA VAL A 70 4.90 0.84 -4.90
C VAL A 70 5.14 1.01 -3.41
N SER A 71 6.41 1.04 -2.98
CA SER A 71 6.79 1.32 -1.59
C SER A 71 6.21 2.65 -1.10
N GLN A 72 6.29 3.70 -1.93
CA GLN A 72 5.68 5.00 -1.64
C GLN A 72 4.16 4.90 -1.44
N GLN A 73 3.44 4.15 -2.28
CA GLN A 73 2.00 3.96 -2.12
C GLN A 73 1.63 3.23 -0.81
N VAL A 74 2.42 2.24 -0.40
CA VAL A 74 2.25 1.57 0.91
C VAL A 74 2.36 2.58 2.05
N LEU A 75 3.40 3.42 2.04
CA LEU A 75 3.60 4.44 3.06
C LEU A 75 2.52 5.53 3.04
N LEU A 76 2.05 5.95 1.86
CA LEU A 76 0.94 6.89 1.72
C LEU A 76 -0.38 6.31 2.24
N GLY A 77 -0.66 5.03 1.96
CA GLY A 77 -1.82 4.34 2.51
C GLY A 77 -1.78 4.30 4.04
N LEU A 78 -0.62 3.98 4.62
CA LEU A 78 -0.41 4.03 6.06
C LEU A 78 -0.61 5.45 6.62
N HIS A 79 -0.06 6.47 5.97
CA HIS A 79 -0.24 7.87 6.36
C HIS A 79 -1.72 8.25 6.42
N ARG A 80 -2.51 7.91 5.39
CA ARG A 80 -3.97 8.13 5.37
C ARG A 80 -4.69 7.41 6.51
N ASN A 81 -4.29 6.19 6.85
CA ASN A 81 -4.85 5.46 7.99
C ASN A 81 -4.61 6.19 9.32
N TRP A 82 -3.44 6.78 9.50
CA TRP A 82 -3.10 7.57 10.69
C TRP A 82 -3.88 8.89 10.76
N LEU A 83 -3.99 9.62 9.65
CA LEU A 83 -4.82 10.82 9.59
C LEU A 83 -6.29 10.51 9.91
N SER A 84 -6.80 9.40 9.39
CA SER A 84 -8.16 8.93 9.68
C SER A 84 -8.34 8.60 11.16
N PHE A 85 -7.34 7.99 11.80
CA PHE A 85 -7.34 7.76 13.25
C PHE A 85 -7.38 9.08 14.04
N PHE A 86 -6.59 10.08 13.66
CA PHE A 86 -6.59 11.39 14.33
C PHE A 86 -7.94 12.11 14.17
N ALA A 87 -8.53 12.07 12.98
CA ALA A 87 -9.87 12.61 12.76
C ALA A 87 -10.92 11.88 13.61
N ALA A 88 -10.85 10.55 13.65
CA ALA A 88 -11.78 9.73 14.42
C ALA A 88 -11.67 9.98 15.93
N ILE A 89 -10.47 10.06 16.50
CA ILE A 89 -10.31 10.30 17.94
C ILE A 89 -10.76 11.71 18.33
N LYS A 90 -10.56 12.71 17.47
CA LYS A 90 -11.09 14.07 17.66
C LYS A 90 -12.62 14.07 17.68
N ALA A 91 -13.24 13.43 16.69
CA ALA A 91 -14.69 13.31 16.60
C ALA A 91 -15.29 12.53 17.78
N TYR A 92 -14.66 11.42 18.19
CA TYR A 92 -15.06 10.64 19.36
C TYR A 92 -14.99 11.45 20.67
N THR A 93 -13.98 12.32 20.80
CA THR A 93 -13.81 13.16 21.99
C THR A 93 -14.88 14.24 22.06
N ALA A 94 -15.31 14.78 20.91
CA ALA A 94 -16.39 15.75 20.83
C ALA A 94 -17.78 15.12 21.08
N ASP A 95 -18.02 13.92 20.55
CA ASP A 95 -19.28 13.21 20.72
C ASP A 95 -19.07 11.69 20.68
N ARG A 96 -19.19 11.07 21.86
CA ARG A 96 -18.99 9.62 22.02
C ARG A 96 -20.14 8.79 21.45
N SER A 97 -21.34 9.35 21.36
CA SER A 97 -22.55 8.62 20.93
C SER A 97 -22.49 8.19 19.46
N LYS A 98 -21.70 8.90 18.63
CA LYS A 98 -21.46 8.60 17.22
C LYS A 98 -20.61 7.34 16.98
N PHE A 99 -20.10 6.71 18.04
CA PHE A 99 -19.17 5.60 17.94
C PHE A 99 -19.58 4.45 18.86
N LEU A 100 -19.44 3.23 18.36
CA LEU A 100 -19.62 2.01 19.16
C LEU A 100 -18.47 1.77 20.16
N GLY A 101 -17.39 2.54 20.06
CA GLY A 101 -16.25 2.45 20.96
C GLY A 101 -15.12 3.40 20.57
N ARG A 102 -14.14 3.54 21.46
CA ARG A 102 -13.00 4.44 21.24
C ARG A 102 -12.18 4.00 20.02
N PRO A 103 -11.91 4.90 19.05
CA PRO A 103 -11.00 4.64 17.95
C PRO A 103 -9.63 4.14 18.42
N LYS A 104 -9.07 3.15 17.72
CA LYS A 104 -7.80 2.51 18.07
C LYS A 104 -6.74 2.84 17.03
N LEU A 105 -5.48 2.86 17.47
CA LEU A 105 -4.32 3.06 16.59
C LEU A 105 -4.30 2.03 15.44
N PRO A 106 -3.78 2.40 14.25
CA PRO A 106 -3.53 1.45 13.18
C PRO A 106 -2.75 0.23 13.67
N LYS A 107 -3.33 -0.95 13.46
CA LYS A 107 -2.76 -2.23 13.92
C LYS A 107 -1.69 -2.73 12.96
N TYR A 108 -0.81 -3.57 13.48
CA TYR A 108 0.03 -4.42 12.64
C TYR A 108 -0.81 -5.49 11.95
N LYS A 109 -0.38 -5.86 10.76
CA LYS A 109 -0.87 -7.02 10.02
C LYS A 109 -0.23 -8.29 10.57
N HIS A 110 -0.91 -9.42 10.42
CA HIS A 110 -0.42 -10.71 10.89
C HIS A 110 0.97 -11.04 10.30
N LYS A 111 1.87 -11.59 11.14
CA LYS A 111 3.27 -11.83 10.77
C LYS A 111 3.41 -12.76 9.55
N GLU A 112 2.73 -13.90 9.56
CA GLU A 112 2.84 -14.92 8.50
C GLU A 112 1.71 -14.85 7.48
N LYS A 113 0.45 -14.86 7.95
CA LYS A 113 -0.76 -14.86 7.11
C LYS A 113 -1.15 -13.48 6.56
N GLY A 114 -0.48 -12.41 6.99
CA GLY A 114 -0.84 -11.05 6.60
C GLY A 114 -0.40 -10.72 5.18
N ARG A 115 -1.23 -9.93 4.49
CA ARG A 115 -0.96 -9.35 3.17
C ARG A 115 -1.32 -7.87 3.16
N HIS A 116 -0.74 -7.12 2.23
CA HIS A 116 -1.08 -5.73 2.01
C HIS A 116 -1.36 -5.48 0.52
N LEU A 117 -2.20 -4.48 0.28
CA LEU A 117 -2.53 -4.04 -1.06
C LEU A 117 -1.27 -3.47 -1.72
N LEU A 118 -1.03 -3.90 -2.95
CA LEU A 118 -0.07 -3.28 -3.85
C LEU A 118 -0.82 -2.28 -4.72
N VAL A 119 -0.20 -1.13 -4.98
CA VAL A 119 -0.74 -0.14 -5.91
C VAL A 119 0.38 0.23 -6.87
N TYR A 120 0.19 -0.13 -8.13
CA TYR A 120 1.10 0.24 -9.21
C TYR A 120 0.51 1.44 -9.93
N THR A 121 1.05 2.63 -9.68
CA THR A 121 0.63 3.82 -10.44
C THR A 121 1.02 3.67 -11.91
N GLN A 122 0.42 4.49 -12.79
CA GLN A 122 0.76 4.52 -14.22
C GLN A 122 2.28 4.55 -14.52
N GLN A 123 3.08 5.18 -13.65
CA GLN A 123 4.53 5.30 -13.77
C GLN A 123 5.29 3.99 -13.42
N ALA A 124 4.64 3.07 -12.72
CA ALA A 124 5.17 1.77 -12.32
C ALA A 124 4.76 0.64 -13.30
N VAL A 125 4.14 0.99 -14.42
CA VAL A 125 3.71 0.08 -15.49
C VAL A 125 4.42 0.43 -16.79
N SER A 126 4.86 -0.60 -17.51
CA SER A 126 5.59 -0.43 -18.78
C SER A 126 4.71 0.14 -19.88
N LYS A 127 4.96 1.40 -20.27
CA LYS A 127 4.27 2.08 -21.39
C LYS A 127 4.40 1.32 -22.72
N PRO A 128 5.59 0.82 -23.12
CA PRO A 128 5.72 0.04 -24.36
C PRO A 128 4.87 -1.23 -24.37
N LYS A 129 4.84 -1.99 -23.26
CA LYS A 129 4.04 -3.22 -23.18
C LYS A 129 2.54 -2.93 -23.19
N MET A 130 2.12 -1.85 -22.55
CA MET A 130 0.72 -1.39 -22.57
C MET A 130 0.25 -1.04 -23.98
N LYS A 131 1.10 -0.42 -24.81
CA LYS A 131 0.77 -0.18 -26.23
C LYS A 131 0.57 -1.47 -27.03
N ALA A 132 1.16 -2.58 -26.58
CA ALA A 132 0.95 -3.91 -27.14
C ALA A 132 -0.21 -4.68 -26.45
N GLY A 133 -1.05 -4.00 -25.66
CA GLY A 133 -2.21 -4.60 -24.99
C GLY A 133 -1.87 -5.42 -23.75
N VAL A 134 -0.71 -5.20 -23.11
CA VAL A 134 -0.27 -5.97 -21.93
C VAL A 134 0.21 -5.04 -20.81
N ILE A 135 -0.38 -5.19 -19.63
CA ILE A 135 0.15 -4.64 -18.38
C ILE A 135 1.40 -5.44 -18.01
N HIS A 136 2.54 -4.77 -17.89
CA HIS A 136 3.76 -5.32 -17.30
C HIS A 136 4.16 -4.48 -16.09
N LEU A 137 4.11 -5.09 -14.91
CA LEU A 137 4.39 -4.41 -13.63
C LEU A 137 5.91 -4.30 -13.40
N SER A 138 6.38 -3.12 -12.99
CA SER A 138 7.81 -2.85 -12.76
C SER A 138 8.48 -3.85 -11.80
N GLN A 139 9.67 -4.32 -12.16
CA GLN A 139 10.48 -5.30 -11.41
C GLN A 139 9.76 -6.62 -11.11
N THR A 140 8.88 -7.06 -12.01
CA THR A 140 8.17 -8.35 -11.88
C THR A 140 8.13 -9.07 -13.22
N GLN A 141 7.77 -10.35 -13.17
CA GLN A 141 7.45 -11.18 -14.32
C GLN A 141 5.92 -11.29 -14.55
N ILE A 142 5.16 -10.33 -14.04
CA ILE A 142 3.69 -10.30 -14.13
C ILE A 142 3.28 -9.59 -15.42
N TYR A 143 2.60 -10.34 -16.30
CA TYR A 143 2.05 -9.86 -17.57
C TYR A 143 0.55 -10.14 -17.62
N ILE A 144 -0.27 -9.09 -17.77
CA ILE A 144 -1.73 -9.23 -17.78
C ILE A 144 -2.28 -8.57 -19.05
N PRO A 145 -3.01 -9.29 -19.92
CA PRO A 145 -3.66 -8.68 -21.07
C PRO A 145 -4.63 -7.57 -20.64
N THR A 146 -4.70 -6.47 -21.39
CA THR A 146 -5.61 -5.37 -21.06
C THR A 146 -6.20 -4.73 -22.31
N LYS A 147 -7.41 -4.18 -22.16
CA LYS A 147 -8.05 -3.32 -23.17
C LYS A 147 -7.90 -1.84 -22.80
N VAL A 148 -7.33 -1.53 -21.64
CA VAL A 148 -7.13 -0.15 -21.17
C VAL A 148 -5.93 0.47 -21.88
N GLU A 149 -6.14 1.63 -22.49
CA GLU A 149 -5.05 2.42 -23.07
C GLU A 149 -4.20 3.07 -21.97
N TYR A 150 -2.89 3.19 -22.21
CA TYR A 150 -1.95 3.75 -21.24
C TYR A 150 -2.33 5.15 -20.71
N VAL A 151 -2.93 6.00 -21.56
CA VAL A 151 -3.34 7.37 -21.19
C VAL A 151 -4.51 7.41 -20.21
N HIS A 152 -5.29 6.32 -20.14
CA HIS A 152 -6.44 6.19 -19.25
C HIS A 152 -6.12 5.35 -18.00
N LEU A 153 -4.89 4.82 -17.89
CA LEU A 153 -4.48 4.01 -16.76
C LEU A 153 -4.10 4.88 -15.56
N ASN A 154 -4.93 4.91 -14.52
CA ASN A 154 -4.56 5.60 -13.27
C ASN A 154 -3.59 4.76 -12.43
N GLN A 155 -3.99 3.53 -12.14
CA GLN A 155 -3.24 2.56 -11.35
C GLN A 155 -3.74 1.14 -11.66
N VAL A 156 -2.89 0.16 -11.39
CA VAL A 156 -3.20 -1.28 -11.33
C VAL A 156 -3.17 -1.73 -9.87
#